data_AF-A0A816F4J3-F1
#
_entry.id   AF-A0A816F4J3-F1
#
_cell.length_a   1.000
_cell.length_b   1.000
_cell.length_c   1.000
_cell.angle_alpha   90.00
_cell.angle_beta   90.00
_cell.angle_gamma   90.00
#
_symmetry.space_group_name_H-M   'P 1'
#
loop_
_entity.id
_entity.type
_entity.pdbx_description
1 polymer ?
#
loop_
_entity_poly.entity_id
_entity_poly.type
_entity_poly.pdbx_seq_one_letter_code
_entity_poly.pdbx_strand_id
1 'polypeptide(L)'
;MSTNDNPTTTRLIVTDYFNWRLRNLPIRNNRLLIIVHKIASDCETSYYSQQPMFNFHFSSLSLFELRSFHYEIVNEFFNDGIVTWGRFIIMSYGCILIIIIIGILFRLIKTSEDEHRLIHYLFSQQDYNPLIRPTQYSNETVVVSFGLLLVQLIHVYEKEQVMKTNTWLHMKWYDPQLRWNPQRYGGIDKINIPYSYVWTPDVVLFNNADGNYEVSFKCKVVLMHTGVVHWVPPAIYKSSCRIDVKYFPFDTQECEMRFASWTYNAREVMFSHYTEEKEQRSDITKLLPQQVYSASSDELYKDDYLESGTWDVIGIPSKFVHYRSNISNVLPDYIEIVFLIQMRRKALYYTVNLIVPTGLMSILICIVFCLPTAAGEKMTLCMSVLLALNLFQLLVTKILPPTSAVVPLIAKYLLFTFSLNVLVIINTVIITNFYYRTPTTHTMPAWVRQVFLQILPRFLWLDSSRFSEKQIEYELSSSINTIDQSVILGNPYHMLTETTADNRRIKSKLIDR
;
A
#
# COMPACT_ATOMS: atom_id res chain seq x y z
N MET A 1 -1.97 35.52 -3.46
CA MET A 1 -1.21 35.84 -4.68
C MET A 1 -1.95 35.19 -5.85
N SER A 2 -2.46 36.03 -6.76
CA SER A 2 -3.11 35.78 -8.05
C SER A 2 -3.85 34.44 -8.30
N THR A 3 -5.17 34.57 -8.38
CA THR A 3 -6.10 33.78 -9.19
C THR A 3 -5.77 33.86 -10.68
N ASN A 4 -5.84 32.75 -11.41
CA ASN A 4 -6.19 32.71 -12.84
C ASN A 4 -6.55 31.26 -13.23
N ASP A 5 -7.83 30.92 -13.18
CA ASP A 5 -8.39 29.76 -13.86
C ASP A 5 -9.19 30.21 -15.09
N ASN A 6 -8.83 29.63 -16.22
CA ASN A 6 -9.32 29.91 -17.57
C ASN A 6 -10.73 29.32 -17.82
N PRO A 7 -11.60 30.01 -18.60
CA PRO A 7 -12.77 29.41 -19.23
C PRO A 7 -12.53 29.28 -20.75
N THR A 8 -11.79 28.26 -21.19
CA THR A 8 -11.53 28.03 -22.64
C THR A 8 -12.01 26.69 -23.19
N THR A 9 -12.63 25.83 -22.39
CA THR A 9 -12.97 24.47 -22.85
C THR A 9 -14.40 24.29 -23.34
N THR A 10 -15.32 25.23 -23.05
CA THR A 10 -16.73 25.15 -23.49
C THR A 10 -17.01 25.80 -24.85
N ARG A 11 -16.05 26.54 -25.42
CA ARG A 11 -16.21 27.18 -26.76
C ARG A 11 -15.84 26.29 -27.94
N LEU A 12 -15.17 25.15 -27.73
CA LEU A 12 -14.71 24.29 -28.82
C LEU A 12 -15.75 23.26 -29.28
N ILE A 13 -16.68 22.83 -28.40
CA ILE A 13 -17.62 21.74 -28.72
C ILE A 13 -18.82 22.23 -29.57
N VAL A 14 -19.16 23.52 -29.49
CA VAL A 14 -20.31 24.10 -30.24
C VAL A 14 -19.94 24.40 -31.70
N THR A 15 -18.69 24.77 -31.97
CA THR A 15 -18.21 25.16 -33.31
C THR A 15 -18.07 23.94 -34.24
N ASP A 16 -17.69 22.78 -33.69
CA ASP A 16 -17.50 21.55 -34.48
C ASP A 16 -18.82 20.87 -34.87
N TYR A 17 -19.86 20.97 -34.03
CA TYR A 17 -21.19 20.45 -34.34
C TYR A 17 -21.88 21.24 -35.47
N PHE A 18 -21.63 22.56 -35.56
CA PHE A 18 -22.17 23.42 -36.61
C PHE A 18 -21.46 23.22 -37.96
N ASN A 19 -20.13 23.03 -37.93
CA ASN A 19 -19.32 22.78 -39.13
C ASN A 19 -19.55 21.39 -39.76
N TRP A 20 -20.00 20.39 -38.99
CA TRP A 20 -20.36 19.07 -39.50
C TRP A 20 -21.70 19.08 -40.26
N ARG A 21 -22.69 19.84 -39.78
CA ARG A 21 -24.04 19.87 -40.37
C ARG A 21 -24.14 20.70 -41.65
N LEU A 22 -23.26 21.68 -41.84
CA LEU A 22 -23.15 22.49 -43.06
C LEU A 22 -22.56 21.72 -44.25
N ARG A 23 -21.87 20.59 -44.04
CA ARG A 23 -21.26 19.78 -45.10
C ARG A 23 -22.22 18.81 -45.81
N ASN A 24 -23.40 18.54 -45.26
CA ASN A 24 -24.25 17.41 -45.69
C ASN A 24 -25.64 17.80 -46.23
N LEU A 25 -25.81 18.99 -46.82
CA LEU A 25 -27.07 19.37 -47.48
C LEU A 25 -26.96 19.23 -49.01
N PRO A 26 -27.88 18.49 -49.67
CA PRO A 26 -27.80 18.18 -51.10
C PRO A 26 -28.16 19.39 -52.00
N ILE A 27 -27.29 19.61 -52.97
CA ILE A 27 -27.21 20.76 -53.89
C ILE A 27 -28.17 20.57 -55.07
N ARG A 28 -29.08 21.53 -55.31
CA ARG A 28 -29.82 21.62 -56.58
C ARG A 28 -30.25 23.06 -56.89
N ASN A 29 -29.33 23.87 -57.41
CA ASN A 29 -29.54 24.80 -58.54
C ASN A 29 -28.36 25.78 -58.75
N ASN A 30 -27.75 25.69 -59.94
CA ASN A 30 -26.47 26.26 -60.36
C ASN A 30 -26.47 27.77 -60.69
N ARG A 31 -27.17 28.62 -59.92
CA ARG A 31 -27.08 30.10 -60.09
C ARG A 31 -26.52 30.85 -58.87
N LEU A 32 -26.38 30.20 -57.71
CA LEU A 32 -25.67 30.77 -56.55
C LEU A 32 -24.15 30.53 -56.57
N LEU A 33 -23.66 29.62 -57.40
CA LEU A 33 -22.23 29.28 -57.47
C LEU A 33 -21.36 30.40 -58.05
N ILE A 34 -21.92 31.29 -58.88
CA ILE A 34 -21.17 32.40 -59.51
C ILE A 34 -21.10 33.63 -58.59
N ILE A 35 -22.05 33.78 -57.66
CA ILE A 35 -22.07 34.91 -56.70
C ILE A 35 -21.17 34.60 -55.49
N VAL A 36 -21.13 33.35 -55.03
CA VAL A 36 -20.22 32.93 -53.95
C VAL A 36 -18.75 32.92 -54.43
N HIS A 37 -18.49 32.63 -55.70
CA HIS A 37 -17.11 32.72 -56.22
C HIS A 37 -16.60 34.15 -56.42
N LYS A 38 -17.48 35.14 -56.57
CA LYS A 38 -17.10 36.56 -56.72
C LYS A 38 -16.94 37.27 -55.37
N ILE A 39 -17.62 36.82 -54.32
CA ILE A 39 -17.43 37.33 -52.95
C ILE A 39 -16.20 36.70 -52.27
N ALA A 40 -15.79 35.49 -52.66
CA ALA A 40 -14.56 34.87 -52.17
C ALA A 40 -13.27 35.42 -52.82
N SER A 41 -13.35 36.14 -53.94
CA SER A 41 -12.18 36.70 -54.64
C SER A 41 -11.84 38.15 -54.25
N ASP A 42 -12.74 38.88 -53.59
CA ASP A 42 -12.53 40.27 -53.15
C ASP A 42 -12.18 40.39 -51.65
N CYS A 43 -11.78 39.29 -50.99
CA CYS A 43 -11.21 39.32 -49.63
C CYS A 43 -9.76 38.81 -49.54
N GLU A 44 -9.10 38.64 -50.68
CA GLU A 44 -7.65 38.41 -50.77
C GLU A 44 -7.07 39.40 -51.79
N THR A 45 -7.03 40.69 -51.44
CA THR A 45 -5.95 41.67 -51.74
C THR A 45 -6.44 43.11 -51.59
N SER A 46 -6.84 43.49 -50.38
CA SER A 46 -6.66 44.85 -49.84
C SER A 46 -7.13 44.87 -48.39
N TYR A 47 -6.49 45.51 -47.41
CA TYR A 47 -5.38 46.45 -47.39
C TYR A 47 -4.85 46.45 -45.94
N TYR A 48 -3.55 46.24 -45.75
CA TYR A 48 -2.86 46.70 -44.55
C TYR A 48 -2.74 48.22 -44.67
N SER A 49 -3.19 48.95 -43.64
CA SER A 49 -3.06 50.42 -43.51
C SER A 49 -3.84 51.19 -44.59
N GLN A 50 -4.31 52.43 -44.42
CA GLN A 50 -3.68 53.59 -43.81
C GLN A 50 -4.72 54.73 -43.92
N GLN A 51 -4.67 55.74 -43.03
CA GLN A 51 -5.10 57.09 -43.43
C GLN A 51 -4.37 57.48 -44.71
N PRO A 52 -4.97 58.25 -45.64
CA PRO A 52 -4.62 59.67 -45.70
C PRO A 52 -5.70 60.60 -46.31
N MET A 53 -5.39 61.89 -46.24
CA MET A 53 -6.14 63.01 -46.80
C MET A 53 -5.75 63.27 -48.26
N PHE A 54 -6.68 63.89 -49.01
CA PHE A 54 -6.55 64.68 -50.26
C PHE A 54 -6.64 64.05 -51.67
N ASN A 55 -7.85 64.23 -52.24
CA ASN A 55 -8.27 64.65 -53.60
C ASN A 55 -7.39 64.42 -54.84
N PHE A 56 -8.00 63.87 -55.91
CA PHE A 56 -8.09 64.54 -57.22
C PHE A 56 -9.26 63.99 -58.08
N HIS A 57 -9.83 64.90 -58.88
CA HIS A 57 -10.86 64.77 -59.92
C HIS A 57 -10.71 63.59 -60.90
N PHE A 58 -11.80 63.10 -61.50
CA PHE A 58 -12.20 63.49 -62.87
C PHE A 58 -13.55 62.91 -63.31
N SER A 59 -14.21 63.74 -64.13
CA SER A 59 -15.48 63.60 -64.81
C SER A 59 -15.47 62.61 -65.98
N SER A 60 -16.68 62.27 -66.46
CA SER A 60 -17.06 62.04 -67.87
C SER A 60 -16.35 60.90 -68.62
N LEU A 61 -17.04 59.89 -69.14
CA LEU A 61 -17.72 59.81 -70.44
C LEU A 61 -18.10 58.30 -70.54
N SER A 62 -19.14 57.80 -71.20
CA SER A 62 -20.10 58.35 -72.15
C SER A 62 -21.10 57.25 -72.55
N LEU A 63 -22.13 57.68 -73.28
CA LEU A 63 -22.95 56.93 -74.23
C LEU A 63 -23.89 55.86 -73.65
N PHE A 64 -25.16 56.22 -73.48
CA PHE A 64 -26.19 55.95 -74.51
C PHE A 64 -26.58 54.47 -74.51
N GLU A 65 -27.50 54.09 -73.62
CA GLU A 65 -28.58 53.13 -73.89
C GLU A 65 -29.51 53.03 -72.68
N LEU A 66 -30.17 54.15 -72.40
CA LEU A 66 -31.50 54.11 -71.82
C LEU A 66 -32.46 53.68 -72.95
N ARG A 67 -33.40 52.81 -72.58
CA ARG A 67 -34.78 52.76 -73.12
C ARG A 67 -35.09 51.66 -74.15
N SER A 68 -35.01 50.39 -73.74
CA SER A 68 -35.94 49.37 -74.28
C SER A 68 -36.08 48.09 -73.42
N PHE A 69 -36.15 48.20 -72.10
CA PHE A 69 -36.38 47.03 -71.22
C PHE A 69 -37.28 47.37 -70.03
N HIS A 70 -38.29 48.22 -70.26
CA HIS A 70 -39.15 48.76 -69.20
C HIS A 70 -40.59 48.27 -69.23
N TYR A 71 -40.89 47.17 -69.94
CA TYR A 71 -42.27 46.70 -70.06
C TYR A 71 -42.52 45.20 -69.80
N GLU A 72 -41.50 44.38 -69.54
CA GLU A 72 -41.69 42.93 -69.32
C GLU A 72 -41.32 42.43 -67.91
N ILE A 73 -40.83 43.28 -66.99
CA ILE A 73 -40.42 42.87 -65.63
C ILE A 73 -41.51 43.15 -64.56
N VAL A 74 -42.54 43.93 -64.89
CA VAL A 74 -43.52 44.41 -63.90
C VAL A 74 -44.51 43.32 -63.45
N ASN A 75 -44.72 42.25 -64.23
CA ASN A 75 -45.72 41.22 -63.89
C ASN A 75 -45.17 39.94 -63.24
N GLU A 76 -43.86 39.67 -63.25
CA GLU A 76 -43.28 38.54 -62.50
C GLU A 76 -42.86 38.90 -61.06
N PHE A 77 -42.69 40.18 -60.74
CA PHE A 77 -42.23 40.61 -59.41
C PHE A 77 -43.31 40.66 -58.33
N PHE A 78 -44.60 40.57 -58.70
CA PHE A 78 -45.70 40.82 -57.76
C PHE A 78 -46.16 39.61 -56.95
N ASN A 79 -45.79 38.37 -57.30
CA ASN A 79 -46.23 37.16 -56.60
C ASN A 79 -45.20 36.53 -55.65
N ASP A 80 -43.89 36.73 -55.86
CA ASP A 80 -42.85 36.18 -54.97
C ASP A 80 -42.50 37.08 -53.78
N GLY A 81 -42.93 38.35 -53.81
CA GLY A 81 -42.73 39.31 -52.70
C GLY A 81 -43.57 38.98 -51.47
N ILE A 82 -44.81 38.51 -51.61
CA ILE A 82 -45.69 38.37 -50.43
C ILE A 82 -45.27 37.17 -49.54
N VAL A 83 -44.76 36.08 -50.15
CA VAL A 83 -44.33 34.87 -49.41
C VAL A 83 -42.94 35.03 -48.79
N THR A 84 -42.03 35.73 -49.47
CA THR A 84 -40.67 35.98 -48.96
C THR A 84 -40.67 36.99 -47.82
N TRP A 85 -41.47 38.06 -47.91
CA TRP A 85 -41.61 39.04 -46.82
C TRP A 85 -42.33 38.43 -45.61
N GLY A 86 -43.33 37.56 -45.81
CA GLY A 86 -43.97 36.82 -44.72
C GLY A 86 -43.00 35.92 -43.95
N ARG A 87 -42.07 35.25 -44.63
CA ARG A 87 -41.03 34.41 -43.99
C ARG A 87 -39.97 35.22 -43.25
N PHE A 88 -39.55 36.36 -43.78
CA PHE A 88 -38.62 37.27 -43.10
C PHE A 88 -39.24 37.92 -41.86
N ILE A 89 -40.52 38.26 -41.93
CA ILE A 89 -41.28 38.80 -40.79
C ILE A 89 -41.44 37.72 -39.71
N ILE A 90 -41.86 36.50 -40.04
CA ILE A 90 -42.01 35.42 -39.05
C ILE A 90 -40.66 35.04 -38.42
N MET A 91 -39.56 35.05 -39.18
CA MET A 91 -38.22 34.82 -38.62
C MET A 91 -37.72 35.99 -37.77
N SER A 92 -37.99 37.25 -38.13
CA SER A 92 -37.55 38.40 -37.33
C SER A 92 -38.31 38.48 -36.01
N TYR A 93 -39.64 38.31 -36.03
CA TYR A 93 -40.46 38.24 -34.81
C TYR A 93 -40.15 36.99 -33.98
N GLY A 94 -39.84 35.85 -34.61
CA GLY A 94 -39.39 34.64 -33.92
C GLY A 94 -38.03 34.82 -33.22
N CYS A 95 -37.07 35.45 -33.88
CA CYS A 95 -35.76 35.79 -33.28
C CYS A 95 -35.91 36.80 -32.14
N ILE A 96 -36.78 37.81 -32.27
CA ILE A 96 -37.07 38.77 -31.20
C ILE A 96 -37.72 38.05 -30.01
N LEU A 97 -38.67 37.14 -30.25
CA LEU A 97 -39.30 36.35 -29.20
C LEU A 97 -38.28 35.45 -28.48
N ILE A 98 -37.36 34.82 -29.21
CA ILE A 98 -36.28 34.00 -28.65
C ILE A 98 -35.31 34.86 -27.83
N ILE A 99 -34.95 36.06 -28.30
CA ILE A 99 -34.09 36.99 -27.54
C ILE A 99 -34.80 37.46 -26.27
N ILE A 100 -36.10 37.73 -26.33
CA ILE A 100 -36.91 38.09 -25.14
C ILE A 100 -36.98 36.90 -24.18
N ILE A 101 -37.20 35.68 -24.66
CA ILE A 101 -37.23 34.47 -23.84
C ILE A 101 -35.86 34.19 -23.21
N ILE A 102 -34.77 34.37 -23.96
CA ILE A 102 -33.39 34.26 -23.44
C ILE A 102 -33.13 35.35 -22.40
N GLY A 103 -33.57 36.59 -22.64
CA GLY A 103 -33.45 37.70 -21.69
C GLY A 103 -34.24 37.47 -20.40
N ILE A 104 -35.44 36.87 -20.50
CA ILE A 104 -36.26 36.47 -19.34
C ILE A 104 -35.60 35.30 -18.60
N LEU A 105 -35.07 34.30 -19.32
CA LEU A 105 -34.30 33.19 -18.74
C LEU A 105 -33.04 33.68 -18.02
N PHE A 106 -32.33 34.68 -18.55
CA PHE A 106 -31.17 35.29 -17.90
C PHE A 106 -31.56 36.02 -16.60
N ARG A 107 -32.74 36.66 -16.53
CA ARG A 107 -33.24 37.27 -15.28
C ARG A 107 -33.70 36.26 -14.24
N LEU A 108 -33.95 35.01 -14.63
CA LEU A 108 -34.32 33.91 -13.74
C LEU A 108 -33.10 33.17 -13.16
N ILE A 109 -31.88 33.50 -13.57
CA ILE A 109 -30.66 32.96 -12.97
C ILE A 109 -30.41 33.67 -11.63
N LYS A 110 -31.07 33.20 -10.57
CA LYS A 110 -30.65 33.49 -9.20
C LYS A 110 -29.41 32.65 -8.91
N THR A 111 -28.22 33.26 -9.01
CA THR A 111 -27.05 32.75 -8.30
C THR A 111 -27.35 32.81 -6.79
N SER A 112 -26.72 31.95 -5.98
CA SER A 112 -26.94 31.90 -4.52
C SER A 112 -26.44 33.20 -3.86
N GLU A 113 -27.26 34.24 -3.88
CA GLU A 113 -26.98 35.54 -3.26
C GLU A 113 -26.88 35.42 -1.73
N ASP A 114 -27.66 34.52 -1.14
CA ASP A 114 -27.72 34.34 0.30
C ASP A 114 -26.42 33.78 0.90
N GLU A 115 -25.75 32.84 0.22
CA GLU A 115 -24.46 32.29 0.68
C GLU A 115 -23.34 33.31 0.56
N HIS A 116 -23.32 34.08 -0.55
CA HIS A 116 -22.37 35.18 -0.70
C HIS A 116 -22.55 36.25 0.39
N ARG A 117 -23.80 36.63 0.68
CA ARG A 117 -24.13 37.57 1.76
C ARG A 117 -23.71 37.03 3.13
N LEU A 118 -23.90 35.73 3.38
CA LEU A 118 -23.50 35.08 4.62
C LEU A 118 -21.97 35.09 4.79
N ILE A 119 -21.22 34.70 3.77
CA ILE A 119 -19.75 34.71 3.80
C ILE A 119 -19.22 36.12 4.06
N HIS A 120 -19.76 37.12 3.35
CA HIS A 120 -19.38 38.52 3.56
C HIS A 120 -19.70 39.00 4.99
N TYR A 121 -20.83 38.57 5.56
CA TYR A 121 -21.18 38.87 6.95
C TYR A 121 -20.17 38.27 7.94
N LEU A 122 -19.87 36.97 7.82
CA LEU A 122 -19.02 36.25 8.76
C LEU A 122 -17.56 36.70 8.71
N PHE A 123 -16.99 36.93 7.52
CA PHE A 123 -15.55 37.18 7.40
C PHE A 123 -15.18 38.65 7.18
N SER A 124 -16.07 39.46 6.60
CA SER A 124 -15.76 40.87 6.29
C SER A 124 -16.45 41.84 7.25
N GLN A 125 -17.71 41.61 7.61
CA GLN A 125 -18.42 42.53 8.52
C GLN A 125 -18.12 42.28 10.00
N GLN A 126 -17.93 41.02 10.39
CA GLN A 126 -17.53 40.66 11.76
C GLN A 126 -16.01 40.74 12.00
N ASP A 127 -15.21 41.00 10.96
CA ASP A 127 -13.74 41.10 11.02
C ASP A 127 -13.09 39.87 11.69
N TYR A 128 -13.43 38.68 11.19
CA TYR A 128 -12.92 37.41 11.73
C TYR A 128 -11.43 37.24 11.46
N ASN A 129 -10.65 36.93 12.50
CA ASN A 129 -9.22 36.69 12.39
C ASN A 129 -8.87 35.22 12.70
N PRO A 130 -8.46 34.42 11.70
CA PRO A 130 -8.16 33.00 11.88
C PRO A 130 -6.88 32.74 12.70
N LEU A 131 -6.07 33.77 13.00
CA LEU A 131 -4.87 33.63 13.83
C LEU A 131 -5.18 33.59 15.33
N ILE A 132 -6.39 33.95 15.73
CA ILE A 132 -6.81 34.06 17.13
C ILE A 132 -7.66 32.85 17.47
N ARG A 133 -7.40 32.23 18.64
CA ARG A 133 -8.20 31.11 19.11
C ARG A 133 -9.67 31.52 19.38
N PRO A 134 -10.65 30.69 19.00
CA PRO A 134 -12.06 31.04 19.10
C PRO A 134 -12.59 30.85 20.53
N THR A 135 -12.36 31.85 21.38
CA THR A 135 -12.80 31.87 22.78
C THR A 135 -13.57 33.17 23.06
N GLN A 136 -14.55 33.13 23.96
CA GLN A 136 -15.22 34.37 24.38
C GLN A 136 -14.30 35.17 25.31
N TYR A 137 -13.56 34.45 26.16
CA TYR A 137 -12.61 35.02 27.10
C TYR A 137 -11.24 34.33 26.96
N SER A 138 -10.17 35.10 27.17
CA SER A 138 -8.79 34.59 27.02
C SER A 138 -8.43 33.47 28.02
N ASN A 139 -9.18 33.28 29.10
CA ASN A 139 -8.96 32.20 30.06
C ASN A 139 -9.69 30.88 29.72
N GLU A 140 -10.47 30.84 28.64
CA GLU A 140 -11.20 29.64 28.23
C GLU A 140 -10.34 28.70 27.40
N THR A 141 -10.60 27.40 27.56
CA THR A 141 -10.01 26.31 26.78
C THR A 141 -10.87 26.00 25.57
N VAL A 142 -10.26 25.91 24.38
CA VAL A 142 -10.93 25.33 23.21
C VAL A 142 -10.91 23.81 23.34
N VAL A 143 -12.08 23.19 23.35
CA VAL A 143 -12.21 21.73 23.36
C VAL A 143 -12.32 21.22 21.92
N VAL A 144 -11.32 20.45 21.50
CA VAL A 144 -11.29 19.79 20.19
C VAL A 144 -11.67 18.32 20.39
N SER A 145 -12.82 17.91 19.88
CA SER A 145 -13.16 16.49 19.79
C SER A 145 -12.36 15.87 18.66
N PHE A 146 -11.50 14.91 19.00
CA PHE A 146 -10.55 14.28 18.10
C PHE A 146 -10.84 12.79 17.94
N GLY A 147 -10.88 12.33 16.70
CA GLY A 147 -11.06 10.93 16.33
C GLY A 147 -10.10 10.56 15.21
N LEU A 148 -9.62 9.31 15.24
CA LEU A 148 -8.78 8.75 14.19
C LEU A 148 -9.57 7.66 13.49
N LEU A 149 -9.79 7.85 12.19
CA LEU A 149 -10.31 6.80 11.33
C LEU A 149 -9.16 6.18 10.54
N LEU A 150 -8.88 4.89 10.76
CA LEU A 150 -7.91 4.15 9.96
C LEU A 150 -8.57 3.62 8.69
N VAL A 151 -8.22 4.19 7.54
CA VAL A 151 -8.73 3.75 6.22
C VAL A 151 -7.92 2.57 5.71
N GLN A 152 -6.59 2.61 5.86
CA GLN A 152 -5.72 1.53 5.39
C GLN A 152 -4.42 1.47 6.19
N LEU A 153 -4.03 0.26 6.58
CA LEU A 153 -2.66 -0.03 7.00
C LEU A 153 -1.82 -0.35 5.76
N ILE A 154 -1.12 0.66 5.23
CA ILE A 154 -0.40 0.55 3.95
C ILE A 154 0.78 -0.41 4.09
N HIS A 155 1.65 -0.17 5.06
CA HIS A 155 2.84 -0.99 5.27
C HIS A 155 3.42 -0.83 6.67
N VAL A 156 4.05 -1.87 7.19
CA VAL A 156 4.87 -1.83 8.40
C VAL A 156 6.29 -2.20 7.98
N TYR A 157 7.20 -1.23 7.99
CA TYR A 157 8.61 -1.44 7.65
C TYR A 157 9.34 -1.91 8.91
N GLU A 158 9.42 -3.22 9.13
CA GLU A 158 9.95 -3.76 10.40
C GLU A 158 11.42 -3.40 10.62
N LYS A 159 12.21 -3.41 9.53
CA LYS A 159 13.64 -3.07 9.58
C LYS A 159 13.90 -1.62 9.98
N GLU A 160 13.09 -0.70 9.47
CA GLU A 160 13.19 0.74 9.74
C GLU A 160 12.43 1.14 11.00
N GLN A 161 11.59 0.24 11.56
CA GLN A 161 10.71 0.52 12.70
C GLN A 161 9.73 1.66 12.42
N VAL A 162 9.14 1.64 11.22
CA VAL A 162 8.18 2.66 10.76
C VAL A 162 6.89 2.01 10.28
N MET A 163 5.75 2.50 10.78
CA MET A 163 4.42 2.13 10.32
C MET A 163 3.85 3.24 9.43
N LYS A 164 3.35 2.86 8.25
CA LYS A 164 2.72 3.76 7.28
C LYS A 164 1.21 3.50 7.21
N THR A 165 0.42 4.51 7.54
CA THR A 165 -1.05 4.43 7.59
C THR A 165 -1.70 5.49 6.70
N ASN A 166 -2.86 5.19 6.16
CA ASN A 166 -3.79 6.17 5.58
C ASN A 166 -4.93 6.37 6.57
N THR A 167 -5.09 7.59 7.07
CA THR A 167 -6.03 7.91 8.14
C THR A 167 -6.79 9.18 7.84
N TRP A 168 -8.03 9.28 8.30
CA TRP A 168 -8.78 10.54 8.33
C TRP A 168 -8.83 11.04 9.77
N LEU A 169 -8.51 12.32 9.96
CA LEU A 169 -8.51 12.95 11.27
C LEU A 169 -9.86 13.64 11.50
N HIS A 170 -10.72 13.07 12.33
CA HIS A 170 -11.99 13.70 12.67
C HIS A 170 -11.77 14.75 13.75
N MET A 171 -11.87 16.02 13.37
CA MET A 171 -11.79 17.15 14.29
C MET A 171 -13.13 17.89 14.31
N LYS A 172 -13.63 18.15 15.52
CA LYS A 172 -14.81 18.98 15.77
C LYS A 172 -14.49 19.96 16.89
N TRP A 173 -14.73 21.24 16.66
CA TRP A 173 -14.63 22.28 17.69
C TRP A 173 -15.76 23.29 17.54
N TYR A 174 -15.91 24.16 18.53
CA TYR A 174 -16.92 25.21 18.54
C TYR A 174 -16.26 26.57 18.41
N ASP A 175 -16.76 27.39 17.49
CA ASP A 175 -16.35 28.78 17.29
C ASP A 175 -17.56 29.71 17.52
N PRO A 176 -17.58 30.50 18.61
CA PRO A 176 -18.70 31.36 18.93
C PRO A 176 -18.84 32.57 17.98
N GLN A 177 -17.79 32.93 17.25
CA GLN A 177 -17.80 34.06 16.31
C GLN A 177 -18.49 33.67 15.00
N LEU A 178 -18.32 32.41 14.57
CA LEU A 178 -18.83 31.90 13.29
C LEU A 178 -20.28 31.39 13.35
N ARG A 179 -21.18 32.16 13.99
CA ARG A 179 -22.60 31.81 14.15
C ARG A 179 -23.51 32.68 13.30
N TRP A 180 -24.58 32.08 12.78
CA TRP A 180 -25.63 32.82 12.08
C TRP A 180 -27.00 32.21 12.31
N ASN A 181 -28.04 32.98 11.98
CA ASN A 181 -29.42 32.50 12.00
C ASN A 181 -29.81 32.08 10.56
N PRO A 182 -30.07 30.79 10.30
CA PRO A 182 -30.44 30.29 8.96
C PRO A 182 -31.62 31.04 8.35
N GLN A 183 -32.60 31.47 9.16
CA GLN A 183 -33.79 32.17 8.68
C GLN A 183 -33.48 33.50 7.98
N ARG A 184 -32.34 34.13 8.27
CA ARG A 184 -31.90 35.40 7.63
C ARG A 184 -31.11 35.20 6.34
N TYR A 185 -30.66 33.98 6.06
CA TYR A 185 -29.77 33.66 4.93
C TYR A 185 -30.31 32.46 4.16
N GLY A 186 -31.58 32.52 3.76
CA GLY A 186 -32.17 31.51 2.87
C GLY A 186 -32.29 30.10 3.44
N GLY A 187 -32.24 29.93 4.77
CA GLY A 187 -32.28 28.60 5.41
C GLY A 187 -30.97 27.82 5.33
N ILE A 188 -29.83 28.50 5.15
CA ILE A 188 -28.52 27.85 5.10
C ILE A 188 -28.12 27.37 6.50
N ASP A 189 -28.06 26.05 6.70
CA ASP A 189 -27.66 25.45 7.98
C ASP A 189 -26.16 25.12 8.05
N LYS A 190 -25.51 24.96 6.89
CA LYS A 190 -24.07 24.66 6.80
C LYS A 190 -23.44 25.25 5.55
N ILE A 191 -22.15 25.58 5.63
CA ILE A 191 -21.35 26.06 4.51
C ILE A 191 -19.96 25.40 4.49
N ASN A 192 -19.35 25.32 3.31
CA ASN A 192 -18.03 24.70 3.12
C ASN A 192 -16.97 25.78 2.84
N ILE A 193 -16.08 26.01 3.80
CA ILE A 193 -15.11 27.11 3.75
C ILE A 193 -13.69 26.53 3.64
N PRO A 194 -12.76 27.15 2.89
CA PRO A 194 -11.37 26.73 2.93
C PRO A 194 -10.79 26.84 4.34
N TYR A 195 -10.00 25.85 4.78
CA TYR A 195 -9.43 25.80 6.14
C TYR A 195 -8.63 27.05 6.52
N SER A 196 -8.03 27.75 5.54
CA SER A 196 -7.20 28.94 5.77
C SER A 196 -7.99 30.19 6.20
N TYR A 197 -9.31 30.19 6.06
CA TYR A 197 -10.17 31.33 6.43
C TYR A 197 -10.70 31.22 7.87
N VAL A 198 -10.58 30.04 8.49
CA VAL A 198 -11.02 29.78 9.86
C VAL A 198 -9.81 29.45 10.73
N TRP A 199 -9.91 29.71 12.04
CA TRP A 199 -8.93 29.16 12.97
C TRP A 199 -8.98 27.63 12.92
N THR A 200 -7.81 26.99 12.89
CA THR A 200 -7.69 25.53 12.91
C THR A 200 -6.68 25.11 13.98
N PRO A 201 -6.94 24.04 14.75
CA PRO A 201 -5.96 23.53 15.70
C PRO A 201 -4.78 22.88 14.95
N ASP A 202 -3.58 23.13 15.46
CA ASP A 202 -2.30 22.64 14.92
C ASP A 202 -1.97 21.23 15.46
N VAL A 203 -2.88 20.27 15.21
CA VAL A 203 -2.69 18.88 15.65
C VAL A 203 -1.65 18.19 14.76
N VAL A 204 -0.57 17.71 15.37
CA VAL A 204 0.53 17.03 14.66
C VAL A 204 0.85 15.67 15.28
N LEU A 205 1.47 14.80 14.50
CA LEU A 205 1.99 13.51 14.95
C LEU A 205 3.39 13.67 15.55
N PHE A 206 3.54 13.47 16.86
CA PHE A 206 4.81 13.69 17.57
C PHE A 206 5.85 12.60 17.29
N ASN A 207 5.42 11.33 17.22
CA ASN A 207 6.31 10.20 16.90
C ASN A 207 6.44 9.97 15.39
N ASN A 208 6.55 11.05 14.61
CA ASN A 208 6.73 11.00 13.17
C ASN A 208 8.15 10.57 12.78
N ALA A 209 8.26 9.74 11.74
CA ALA A 209 9.53 9.23 11.21
C ALA A 209 9.98 9.92 9.90
N ASP A 210 9.11 10.71 9.24
CA ASP A 210 9.39 11.32 7.92
C ASP A 210 9.80 12.81 7.98
N GLY A 211 9.69 13.45 9.15
CA GLY A 211 9.93 14.88 9.33
C GLY A 211 8.85 15.81 8.75
N ASN A 212 7.86 15.29 8.03
CA ASN A 212 6.68 16.05 7.59
C ASN A 212 5.54 15.92 8.61
N TYR A 213 5.29 16.97 9.39
CA TYR A 213 4.31 16.97 10.49
C TYR A 213 2.90 17.39 10.05
N GLU A 214 2.75 17.95 8.85
CA GLU A 214 1.45 18.41 8.34
C GLU A 214 0.64 17.29 7.68
N VAL A 215 -0.68 17.45 7.67
CA VAL A 215 -1.60 16.56 6.93
C VAL A 215 -1.34 16.61 5.42
N SER A 216 -1.48 15.47 4.74
CA SER A 216 -1.18 15.35 3.31
C SER A 216 -2.10 16.19 2.42
N PHE A 217 -3.36 16.39 2.84
CA PHE A 217 -4.32 17.22 2.11
C PHE A 217 -5.16 18.05 3.07
N LYS A 218 -5.06 19.38 2.95
CA LYS A 218 -5.83 20.33 3.75
C LYS A 218 -7.16 20.65 3.06
N CYS A 219 -8.18 19.84 3.33
CA CYS A 219 -9.51 19.99 2.72
C CYS A 219 -10.27 21.22 3.26
N LYS A 220 -11.42 21.54 2.65
CA LYS A 220 -12.36 22.53 3.20
C LYS A 220 -12.92 22.04 4.55
N VAL A 221 -13.25 22.99 5.42
CA VAL A 221 -14.02 22.75 6.65
C VAL A 221 -15.51 22.84 6.37
N VAL A 222 -16.31 22.12 7.14
CA VAL A 222 -17.77 22.25 7.16
C VAL A 222 -18.15 23.03 8.41
N LEU A 223 -18.67 24.23 8.23
CA LEU A 223 -19.12 25.09 9.30
C LEU A 223 -20.65 24.99 9.40
N MET A 224 -21.16 24.72 10.61
CA MET A 224 -22.59 24.71 10.91
C MET A 224 -23.05 26.06 11.47
N HIS A 225 -24.33 26.40 11.27
CA HIS A 225 -24.92 27.65 11.73
C HIS A 225 -24.81 27.88 13.25
N THR A 226 -24.71 26.78 14.00
CA THR A 226 -24.51 26.78 15.45
C THR A 226 -23.13 27.30 15.87
N GLY A 227 -22.16 27.38 14.96
CA GLY A 227 -20.75 27.69 15.25
C GLY A 227 -19.87 26.46 15.39
N VAL A 228 -20.44 25.26 15.23
CA VAL A 228 -19.65 24.01 15.24
C VAL A 228 -18.90 23.88 13.90
N VAL A 229 -17.59 23.66 13.98
CA VAL A 229 -16.71 23.43 12.83
C VAL A 229 -16.31 21.97 12.80
N HIS A 230 -16.49 21.34 11.64
CA HIS A 230 -16.03 20.00 11.34
C HIS A 230 -14.90 20.03 10.31
N TRP A 231 -13.81 19.36 10.60
CA TRP A 231 -12.67 19.23 9.69
C TRP A 231 -12.19 17.78 9.67
N VAL A 232 -12.16 17.18 8.48
CA VAL A 232 -11.78 15.77 8.28
C VAL A 232 -10.71 15.66 7.20
N PRO A 233 -9.47 16.15 7.44
CA PRO A 233 -8.39 16.03 6.48
C PRO A 233 -7.90 14.57 6.38
N PRO A 234 -7.72 14.03 5.16
CA PRO A 234 -7.03 12.77 4.97
C PRO A 234 -5.51 12.98 5.06
N ALA A 235 -4.83 12.06 5.73
CA ALA A 235 -3.39 12.10 5.96
C ALA A 235 -2.76 10.71 5.82
N ILE A 236 -1.59 10.68 5.17
CA ILE A 236 -0.71 9.52 5.16
C ILE A 236 0.40 9.77 6.18
N TYR A 237 0.38 9.02 7.27
CA TYR A 237 1.37 9.15 8.33
C TYR A 237 2.43 8.06 8.25
N LYS A 238 3.66 8.44 8.62
CA LYS A 238 4.74 7.51 8.93
C LYS A 238 5.11 7.67 10.40
N SER A 239 4.59 6.80 11.26
CA SER A 239 4.87 6.82 12.69
C SER A 239 6.01 5.86 13.03
N SER A 240 6.93 6.28 13.89
CA SER A 240 7.90 5.39 14.52
C SER A 240 7.19 4.41 15.44
N CYS A 241 7.46 3.12 15.24
CA CYS A 241 6.90 2.03 16.04
C CYS A 241 7.97 0.97 16.32
N ARG A 242 8.16 0.66 17.60
CA ARG A 242 9.08 -0.38 18.03
C ARG A 242 8.47 -1.76 17.80
N ILE A 243 9.13 -2.59 17.00
CA ILE A 243 8.69 -3.95 16.68
C ILE A 243 9.31 -4.97 17.64
N ASP A 244 8.48 -5.83 18.26
CA ASP A 244 8.94 -6.99 19.02
C ASP A 244 8.99 -8.24 18.13
N VAL A 245 10.19 -8.70 17.83
CA VAL A 245 10.41 -9.85 16.94
C VAL A 245 10.47 -11.20 17.66
N LYS A 246 10.29 -11.26 18.98
CA LYS A 246 10.51 -12.48 19.78
C LYS A 246 9.87 -13.74 19.19
N TYR A 247 8.62 -13.64 18.74
CA TYR A 247 7.82 -14.74 18.21
C TYR A 247 7.59 -14.68 16.69
N PHE A 248 8.42 -13.94 15.95
CA PHE A 248 8.32 -13.88 14.48
C PHE A 248 8.29 -15.30 13.85
N PRO A 249 7.40 -15.58 12.88
CA PRO A 249 6.38 -14.72 12.25
C PRO A 249 4.98 -14.79 12.88
N PHE A 250 4.84 -15.38 14.08
CA PHE A 250 3.57 -15.51 14.80
C PHE A 250 3.43 -14.40 15.86
N ASP A 251 3.81 -13.19 15.48
CA ASP A 251 3.90 -12.02 16.34
C ASP A 251 2.62 -11.17 16.31
N THR A 252 2.37 -10.52 17.45
CA THR A 252 1.44 -9.40 17.61
C THR A 252 2.24 -8.14 17.90
N GLN A 253 1.87 -7.04 17.27
CA GLN A 253 2.52 -5.75 17.43
C GLN A 253 1.53 -4.72 17.96
N GLU A 254 2.06 -3.78 18.72
CA GLU A 254 1.32 -2.63 19.25
C GLU A 254 2.07 -1.36 18.87
N CYS A 255 1.51 -0.61 17.93
CA CYS A 255 2.11 0.63 17.42
C CYS A 255 1.32 1.84 17.91
N GLU A 256 2.01 2.81 18.49
CA GLU A 256 1.38 4.04 18.97
C GLU A 256 1.39 5.11 17.86
N MET A 257 0.33 5.90 17.76
CA MET A 257 0.29 7.18 17.06
C MET A 257 -0.05 8.27 18.08
N ARG A 258 0.88 9.22 18.29
CA ARG A 258 0.77 10.25 19.32
C ARG A 258 0.45 11.61 18.72
N PHE A 259 -0.74 12.12 18.96
CA PHE A 259 -1.19 13.41 18.46
C PHE A 259 -1.27 14.44 19.59
N ALA A 260 -0.80 15.65 19.33
CA ALA A 260 -0.98 16.80 20.21
C ALA A 260 -0.95 18.10 19.39
N SER A 261 -1.38 19.20 20.03
CA SER A 261 -1.10 20.54 19.50
C SER A 261 0.40 20.83 19.62
N TRP A 262 0.98 21.47 18.60
CA TRP A 262 2.39 21.82 18.62
C TRP A 262 2.67 23.10 19.43
N THR A 263 1.77 24.09 19.35
CA THR A 263 1.96 25.43 19.90
C THR A 263 1.11 25.72 21.14
N TYR A 264 -0.05 25.09 21.28
CA TYR A 264 -0.97 25.35 22.40
C TYR A 264 -0.78 24.39 23.56
N ASN A 265 -1.00 24.93 24.76
CA ASN A 265 -0.89 24.20 26.01
C ASN A 265 -2.21 23.54 26.39
N ALA A 266 -2.18 22.66 27.40
CA ALA A 266 -3.34 21.97 27.94
C ALA A 266 -4.47 22.91 28.43
N ARG A 267 -4.14 24.17 28.77
CA ARG A 267 -5.10 25.21 29.20
C ARG A 267 -5.68 26.03 28.06
N GLU A 268 -5.17 25.88 26.85
CA GLU A 268 -5.58 26.65 25.68
C GLU A 268 -6.35 25.75 24.72
N VAL A 269 -5.83 24.55 24.47
CA VAL A 269 -6.47 23.52 23.66
C VAL A 269 -6.48 22.21 24.44
N MET A 270 -7.66 21.61 24.56
CA MET A 270 -7.88 20.30 25.19
C MET A 270 -8.52 19.35 24.20
N PHE A 271 -8.09 18.09 24.21
CA PHE A 271 -8.69 17.03 23.41
C PHE A 271 -9.81 16.31 24.17
N SER A 272 -10.87 15.96 23.45
CA SER A 272 -11.93 15.06 23.91
C SER A 272 -12.15 13.94 22.88
N HIS A 273 -12.71 12.80 23.29
CA HIS A 273 -13.02 11.74 22.35
C HIS A 273 -14.09 12.20 21.36
N TYR A 274 -13.88 11.95 20.08
CA TYR A 274 -14.91 12.16 19.07
C TYR A 274 -16.12 11.27 19.36
N THR A 275 -17.25 11.92 19.68
CA THR A 275 -18.53 11.25 19.86
C THR A 275 -19.41 11.65 18.69
N GLU A 276 -19.84 10.67 17.90
CA GLU A 276 -20.93 10.90 16.97
C GLU A 276 -22.22 11.02 17.78
N GLU A 277 -22.88 12.15 17.67
CA GLU A 277 -24.28 12.27 18.05
C GLU A 277 -25.06 11.35 17.11
N LYS A 278 -25.23 10.08 17.49
CA LYS A 278 -26.16 9.18 16.82
C LYS A 278 -27.52 9.86 16.91
N GLU A 279 -27.97 10.46 15.81
CA GLU A 279 -29.35 10.88 15.66
C GLU A 279 -30.20 9.69 16.06
N GLN A 280 -30.91 9.86 17.17
CA GLN A 280 -31.66 8.83 17.85
C GLN A 280 -32.89 8.52 16.99
N ARG A 281 -32.70 7.79 15.87
CA ARG A 281 -33.79 7.17 15.14
C ARG A 281 -34.29 6.06 16.04
N SER A 282 -35.35 6.41 16.77
CA SER A 282 -36.02 5.61 17.79
C SER A 282 -36.75 4.42 17.16
N ASP A 283 -36.01 3.45 16.65
CA ASP A 283 -36.58 2.12 16.39
C ASP A 283 -36.50 1.32 17.70
N ILE A 284 -37.69 1.12 18.27
CA ILE A 284 -37.99 0.43 19.52
C ILE A 284 -37.58 -1.04 19.39
N THR A 285 -36.36 -1.40 19.77
CA THR A 285 -36.05 -2.78 20.22
C THR A 285 -34.80 -2.81 21.11
N LYS A 286 -34.96 -2.44 22.38
CA LYS A 286 -33.96 -2.72 23.42
C LYS A 286 -34.65 -3.20 24.70
N LEU A 287 -34.82 -4.52 24.79
CA LEU A 287 -34.95 -5.22 26.06
C LEU A 287 -33.87 -6.29 26.07
N LEU A 288 -32.68 -5.93 26.56
CA LEU A 288 -31.79 -6.77 27.36
C LEU A 288 -30.66 -5.88 27.93
N PRO A 289 -30.32 -5.97 29.22
CA PRO A 289 -29.27 -5.17 29.82
C PRO A 289 -27.94 -5.90 29.66
N GLN A 290 -27.04 -5.39 28.82
CA GLN A 290 -25.64 -5.82 28.84
C GLN A 290 -24.71 -4.62 28.68
N GLN A 291 -24.13 -4.27 29.83
CA GLN A 291 -22.81 -3.68 30.07
C GLN A 291 -22.36 -2.56 29.12
N VAL A 292 -22.33 -1.36 29.70
CA VAL A 292 -21.65 -0.16 29.20
C VAL A 292 -20.16 -0.45 29.10
N TYR A 293 -19.73 -1.00 27.96
CA TYR A 293 -18.43 -0.69 27.40
C TYR A 293 -18.59 0.67 26.74
N SER A 294 -17.91 1.68 27.29
CA SER A 294 -17.70 2.97 26.62
C SER A 294 -17.33 2.66 25.17
N ALA A 295 -18.17 3.11 24.23
CA ALA A 295 -18.04 2.82 22.82
C ALA A 295 -16.61 3.12 22.35
N SER A 296 -15.78 2.09 22.31
CA SER A 296 -14.58 2.11 21.50
C SER A 296 -15.08 2.24 20.07
N SER A 297 -14.35 3.02 19.30
CA SER A 297 -14.49 3.32 17.88
C SER A 297 -14.47 2.10 16.95
N ASP A 298 -14.84 0.90 17.42
CA ASP A 298 -14.61 -0.39 16.75
C ASP A 298 -15.78 -0.86 15.86
N GLU A 299 -17.05 -0.53 16.15
CA GLU A 299 -18.18 -1.13 15.41
C GLU A 299 -18.70 -0.31 14.22
N LEU A 300 -18.42 0.99 14.15
CA LEU A 300 -19.02 1.87 13.14
C LEU A 300 -18.19 2.03 11.86
N TYR A 301 -16.91 1.66 11.89
CA TYR A 301 -15.95 1.97 10.81
C TYR A 301 -15.39 0.75 10.08
N LYS A 302 -15.96 -0.44 10.30
CA LYS A 302 -15.49 -1.67 9.64
C LYS A 302 -15.70 -1.65 8.12
N ASP A 303 -16.66 -0.86 7.62
CA ASP A 303 -16.99 -0.79 6.19
C ASP A 303 -16.00 0.06 5.38
N ASP A 304 -15.32 1.04 6.00
CA ASP A 304 -14.37 1.95 5.34
C ASP A 304 -12.91 1.47 5.44
N TYR A 305 -12.64 0.41 6.21
CA TYR A 305 -11.29 -0.14 6.37
C TYR A 305 -10.93 -1.09 5.23
N LEU A 306 -9.89 -0.75 4.48
CA LEU A 306 -9.29 -1.64 3.49
C LEU A 306 -8.32 -2.61 4.18
N GLU A 307 -8.74 -3.87 4.30
CA GLU A 307 -7.96 -4.93 4.93
C GLU A 307 -6.58 -5.11 4.29
N SER A 308 -5.55 -5.22 5.14
CA SER A 308 -4.18 -5.47 4.69
C SER A 308 -3.95 -6.96 4.39
N GLY A 309 -3.16 -7.23 3.35
CA GLY A 309 -2.76 -8.60 2.98
C GLY A 309 -1.71 -9.22 3.90
N THR A 310 -1.04 -8.42 4.73
CA THR A 310 0.09 -8.86 5.58
C THR A 310 -0.22 -8.81 7.08
N TRP A 311 -1.16 -7.98 7.49
CA TRP A 311 -1.50 -7.72 8.89
C TRP A 311 -3.02 -7.71 9.09
N ASP A 312 -3.47 -8.28 10.20
CA ASP A 312 -4.83 -8.15 10.70
C ASP A 312 -4.85 -7.12 11.83
N VAL A 313 -5.67 -6.08 11.70
CA VAL A 313 -5.89 -5.10 12.78
C VAL A 313 -6.90 -5.68 13.76
N ILE A 314 -6.50 -5.82 15.02
CA ILE A 314 -7.33 -6.38 16.10
C ILE A 314 -8.22 -5.30 16.71
N GLY A 315 -7.65 -4.10 16.93
CA GLY A 315 -8.36 -2.98 17.54
C GLY A 315 -7.47 -1.75 17.68
N ILE A 316 -8.10 -0.59 17.92
CA ILE A 316 -7.41 0.70 18.05
C ILE A 316 -7.89 1.46 19.30
N PRO A 317 -7.55 1.01 20.51
CA PRO A 317 -7.86 1.78 21.71
C PRO A 317 -7.14 3.13 21.70
N SER A 318 -7.76 4.14 22.32
CA SER A 318 -7.16 5.46 22.51
C SER A 318 -7.05 5.81 23.99
N LYS A 319 -5.99 6.53 24.36
CA LYS A 319 -5.74 7.02 25.72
C LYS A 319 -5.27 8.47 25.69
N PHE A 320 -5.66 9.25 26.68
CA PHE A 320 -5.10 10.59 26.90
C PHE A 320 -3.90 10.49 27.83
N VAL A 321 -2.81 11.17 27.49
CA VAL A 321 -1.60 11.26 28.30
C VAL A 321 -1.31 12.73 28.60
N HIS A 322 -1.33 13.08 29.87
CA HIS A 322 -0.99 14.43 30.33
C HIS A 322 0.50 14.50 30.63
N TYR A 323 1.22 15.32 29.87
CA TYR A 323 2.63 15.59 30.14
C TYR A 323 2.73 16.84 30.99
N ARG A 324 3.10 16.63 32.26
CA ARG A 324 3.36 17.71 33.20
C ARG A 324 4.85 18.00 33.24
N SER A 325 5.23 19.23 32.94
CA SER A 325 6.63 19.66 33.06
C SER A 325 6.96 19.87 34.54
N ASN A 326 8.06 19.27 35.01
CA ASN A 326 8.60 19.56 36.34
C ASN A 326 9.19 20.98 36.43
N ILE A 327 9.39 21.65 35.30
CA ILE A 327 9.93 23.01 35.19
C ILE A 327 8.89 23.86 34.44
N SER A 328 7.86 24.30 35.17
CA SER A 328 6.72 25.07 34.66
C SER A 328 7.07 26.37 33.92
N ASN A 329 8.29 26.87 34.11
CA ASN A 329 8.75 28.14 33.55
C ASN A 329 9.48 27.98 32.20
N VAL A 330 9.76 26.74 31.77
CA VAL A 330 10.54 26.46 30.54
C VAL A 330 9.72 25.71 29.50
N LEU A 331 8.90 24.74 29.93
CA LEU A 331 8.05 23.97 29.04
C LEU A 331 6.62 23.95 29.59
N PRO A 332 5.63 24.32 28.78
CA PRO A 332 4.25 24.27 29.21
C PRO A 332 3.71 22.84 29.24
N ASP A 333 2.70 22.61 30.08
CA ASP A 333 1.97 21.35 30.15
C ASP A 333 1.14 21.16 28.88
N TYR A 334 1.18 19.97 28.29
CA TYR A 334 0.44 19.64 27.08
C TYR A 334 -0.23 18.26 27.20
N ILE A 335 -1.22 18.02 26.36
CA ILE A 335 -2.02 16.79 26.36
C ILE A 335 -1.80 16.08 25.03
N GLU A 336 -1.40 14.80 25.10
CA GLU A 336 -1.35 13.91 23.95
C GLU A 336 -2.58 13.00 23.93
N ILE A 337 -3.14 12.77 22.75
CA ILE A 337 -4.04 11.65 22.49
C ILE A 337 -3.26 10.56 21.74
N VAL A 338 -3.19 9.38 22.34
CA VAL A 338 -2.41 8.25 21.83
C VAL A 338 -3.35 7.16 21.35
N PHE A 339 -3.27 6.84 20.05
CA PHE A 339 -3.97 5.70 19.45
C PHE A 339 -3.03 4.50 19.40
N LEU A 340 -3.49 3.36 19.91
CA LEU A 340 -2.72 2.12 20.00
C LEU A 340 -3.24 1.16 18.94
N ILE A 341 -2.56 1.06 17.80
CA ILE A 341 -2.93 0.13 16.74
C ILE A 341 -2.39 -1.25 17.10
N GLN A 342 -3.29 -2.15 17.51
CA GLN A 342 -2.97 -3.54 17.80
C GLN A 342 -3.15 -4.38 16.53
N MET A 343 -2.08 -5.05 16.08
CA MET A 343 -2.08 -5.80 14.83
C MET A 343 -1.41 -7.16 14.97
N ARG A 344 -1.85 -8.13 14.18
CA ARG A 344 -1.34 -9.51 14.14
C ARG A 344 -0.84 -9.86 12.74
N ARG A 345 0.31 -10.53 12.64
CA ARG A 345 0.87 -10.92 11.34
C ARG A 345 0.13 -12.11 10.72
N LYS A 346 -0.11 -12.04 9.41
CA LYS A 346 -0.50 -13.20 8.58
C LYS A 346 0.72 -14.06 8.26
N ALA A 347 0.94 -15.10 9.06
CA ALA A 347 2.20 -15.87 9.06
C ALA A 347 2.40 -16.85 7.89
N LEU A 348 1.40 -17.06 7.02
CA LEU A 348 1.40 -18.14 6.02
C LEU A 348 2.60 -18.05 5.05
N TYR A 349 2.89 -16.85 4.54
CA TYR A 349 4.00 -16.61 3.63
C TYR A 349 5.35 -17.06 4.21
N TYR A 350 5.63 -16.66 5.45
CA TYR A 350 6.88 -17.03 6.14
C TYR A 350 6.89 -18.50 6.56
N THR A 351 5.74 -19.06 6.92
CA THR A 351 5.65 -20.47 7.30
C THR A 351 6.05 -21.38 6.13
N VAL A 352 5.50 -21.13 4.94
CA VAL A 352 5.78 -21.94 3.74
C VAL A 352 7.20 -21.67 3.20
N ASN A 353 7.63 -20.41 3.13
CA ASN A 353 8.89 -20.06 2.46
C ASN A 353 10.13 -20.08 3.35
N LEU A 354 9.97 -20.06 4.68
CA LEU A 354 11.08 -19.98 5.63
C LEU A 354 11.07 -21.15 6.61
N ILE A 355 9.95 -21.45 7.25
CA ILE A 355 9.89 -22.51 8.29
C ILE A 355 9.94 -23.91 7.67
N VAL A 356 9.14 -24.19 6.64
CA VAL A 356 9.11 -25.54 6.01
C VAL A 356 10.47 -25.95 5.44
N PRO A 357 11.19 -25.13 4.63
CA PRO A 357 12.50 -25.51 4.10
C PRO A 357 13.55 -25.75 5.18
N THR A 358 13.54 -24.96 6.26
CA THR A 358 14.51 -25.09 7.35
C THR A 358 14.24 -26.32 8.23
N GLY A 359 12.97 -26.72 8.37
CA GLY A 359 12.59 -28.01 8.93
C GLY A 359 13.11 -29.18 8.09
N LEU A 360 12.90 -29.14 6.76
CA LEU A 360 13.38 -30.18 5.84
C LEU A 360 14.91 -30.31 5.86
N MET A 361 15.64 -29.18 5.90
CA MET A 361 17.10 -29.19 6.03
C MET A 361 17.55 -29.89 7.31
N SER A 362 16.85 -29.68 8.42
CA SER A 362 17.20 -30.33 9.70
C SER A 362 17.00 -31.84 9.65
N ILE A 363 16.00 -32.32 8.90
CA ILE A 363 15.81 -33.76 8.62
C ILE A 363 16.96 -34.29 7.75
N LEU A 364 17.38 -33.55 6.72
CA LEU A 364 18.51 -33.94 5.87
C LEU A 364 19.81 -34.09 6.67
N ILE A 365 20.05 -33.26 7.68
CA ILE A 365 21.21 -33.38 8.60
C ILE A 365 21.19 -34.73 9.31
N CYS A 366 20.02 -35.20 9.78
CA CYS A 366 19.91 -36.50 10.44
C CYS A 366 20.14 -37.67 9.45
N ILE A 367 19.65 -37.54 8.21
CA ILE A 367 19.79 -38.57 7.16
C ILE A 367 21.25 -38.84 6.78
N VAL A 368 22.14 -37.84 6.91
CA VAL A 368 23.60 -37.99 6.67
C VAL A 368 24.20 -39.20 7.40
N PHE A 369 23.76 -39.48 8.63
CA PHE A 369 24.30 -40.60 9.40
C PHE A 369 23.84 -41.97 8.88
N CYS A 370 22.69 -42.02 8.22
CA CYS A 370 22.16 -43.23 7.58
C CYS A 370 22.90 -43.56 6.26
N LEU A 371 23.56 -42.57 5.66
CA LEU A 371 24.28 -42.78 4.41
C LEU A 371 25.63 -43.50 4.65
N PRO A 372 25.89 -44.63 3.94
CA PRO A 372 27.14 -45.36 4.06
C PRO A 372 28.32 -44.53 3.52
N THR A 373 29.46 -44.57 4.21
CA THR A 373 30.70 -43.87 3.82
C THR A 373 31.31 -44.40 2.52
N ALA A 374 30.99 -45.63 2.13
CA ALA A 374 31.43 -46.24 0.87
C ALA A 374 30.94 -45.47 -0.37
N ALA A 375 29.82 -44.75 -0.27
CA ALA A 375 29.23 -44.02 -1.40
C ALA A 375 29.97 -42.72 -1.76
N GLY A 376 30.87 -42.21 -0.90
CA GLY A 376 31.61 -40.96 -1.13
C GLY A 376 30.79 -39.66 -1.02
N GLU A 377 29.47 -39.71 -1.25
CA GLU A 377 28.60 -38.51 -1.29
C GLU A 377 28.26 -37.89 0.08
N LYS A 378 28.64 -38.55 1.17
CA LYS A 378 28.33 -38.12 2.54
C LYS A 378 28.89 -36.73 2.86
N MET A 379 30.11 -36.46 2.45
CA MET A 379 30.77 -35.17 2.70
C MET A 379 30.17 -34.04 1.87
N THR A 380 29.88 -34.31 0.60
CA THR A 380 29.23 -33.37 -0.32
C THR A 380 27.89 -32.92 0.24
N LEU A 381 27.04 -33.87 0.66
CA LEU A 381 25.74 -33.57 1.26
C LEU A 381 25.85 -32.66 2.49
N CYS A 382 26.80 -32.94 3.39
CA CYS A 382 27.00 -32.10 4.59
C CYS A 382 27.38 -30.67 4.24
N MET A 383 28.31 -30.49 3.30
CA MET A 383 28.77 -29.15 2.88
C MET A 383 27.68 -28.38 2.14
N SER A 384 26.90 -29.04 1.30
CA SER A 384 25.76 -28.42 0.60
C SER A 384 24.68 -27.96 1.59
N VAL A 385 24.37 -28.75 2.62
CA VAL A 385 23.39 -28.36 3.66
C VAL A 385 23.93 -27.19 4.50
N LEU A 386 25.22 -27.18 4.85
CA LEU A 386 25.85 -26.06 5.55
C LEU A 386 25.73 -24.74 4.76
N LEU A 387 26.03 -24.79 3.46
CA LEU A 387 25.92 -23.62 2.59
C LEU A 387 24.46 -23.13 2.52
N ALA A 388 23.50 -24.03 2.34
CA ALA A 388 22.10 -23.68 2.29
C ALA A 388 21.60 -23.07 3.61
N LEU A 389 21.99 -23.61 4.77
CA LEU A 389 21.68 -23.03 6.08
C LEU A 389 22.24 -21.61 6.24
N ASN A 390 23.48 -21.37 5.80
CA ASN A 390 24.07 -20.02 5.80
C ASN A 390 23.25 -19.05 4.94
N LEU A 391 22.79 -19.48 3.76
CA LEU A 391 21.94 -18.65 2.89
C LEU A 391 20.61 -18.30 3.57
N PHE A 392 19.95 -19.26 4.22
CA PHE A 392 18.71 -19.00 4.96
C PHE A 392 18.94 -18.08 6.16
N GLN A 393 20.04 -18.25 6.89
CA GLN A 393 20.40 -17.35 7.99
C GLN A 393 20.62 -15.91 7.49
N LEU A 394 21.31 -15.73 6.36
CA LEU A 394 21.48 -14.42 5.71
C LEU A 394 20.16 -13.81 5.21
N LEU A 395 19.21 -14.63 4.77
CA LEU A 395 17.88 -14.15 4.39
C LEU A 395 17.14 -13.60 5.61
N VAL A 396 17.16 -14.34 6.73
CA VAL A 396 16.47 -13.96 7.97
C VAL A 396 17.04 -12.66 8.55
N THR A 397 18.36 -12.46 8.52
CA THR A 397 19.00 -11.24 9.04
C THR A 397 18.70 -9.99 8.19
N LYS A 398 18.31 -10.16 6.91
CA LYS A 398 17.90 -9.04 6.04
C LYS A 398 16.47 -8.59 6.26
N ILE A 399 15.58 -9.50 6.68
CA ILE A 399 14.15 -9.23 6.88
C ILE A 399 13.91 -8.59 8.25
N LEU A 400 14.63 -9.04 9.28
CA LEU A 400 14.43 -8.58 10.64
C LEU A 400 15.18 -7.27 10.92
N PRO A 401 14.65 -6.40 11.80
CA PRO A 401 15.37 -5.22 12.26
C PRO A 401 16.67 -5.60 13.00
N PRO A 402 17.76 -4.83 12.83
CA PRO A 402 19.01 -5.02 13.55
C PRO A 402 18.88 -4.55 15.00
N THR A 403 18.07 -5.24 15.80
CA THR A 403 17.85 -4.94 17.21
C THR A 403 18.57 -5.96 18.09
N SER A 404 19.26 -5.47 19.12
CA SER A 404 19.96 -6.31 20.12
C SER A 404 19.10 -6.61 21.35
N ALA A 405 17.90 -6.04 21.45
CA ALA A 405 17.04 -6.16 22.63
C ALA A 405 16.58 -7.61 22.86
N VAL A 406 16.14 -8.29 21.79
CA VAL A 406 15.67 -9.69 21.85
C VAL A 406 16.03 -10.38 20.55
N VAL A 407 16.65 -11.57 20.65
CA VAL A 407 16.89 -12.44 19.48
C VAL A 407 15.62 -13.26 19.19
N PRO A 408 15.08 -13.23 17.96
CA PRO A 408 13.88 -13.97 17.57
C PRO A 408 14.06 -15.48 17.69
N LEU A 409 12.97 -16.20 17.96
CA LEU A 409 12.99 -17.65 18.12
C LEU A 409 13.52 -18.38 16.87
N ILE A 410 13.13 -17.93 15.67
CA ILE A 410 13.61 -18.50 14.40
C ILE A 410 15.12 -18.33 14.22
N ALA A 411 15.69 -17.20 14.64
CA ALA A 411 17.13 -16.96 14.56
C ALA A 411 17.89 -17.84 15.56
N LYS A 412 17.35 -18.05 16.76
CA LYS A 412 17.92 -19.02 17.73
C LYS A 412 17.90 -20.44 17.19
N TYR A 413 16.80 -20.84 16.54
CA TYR A 413 16.68 -22.14 15.90
C TYR A 413 17.70 -22.32 14.77
N LEU A 414 17.81 -21.35 13.86
CA LEU A 414 18.79 -21.41 12.76
C LEU A 414 20.23 -21.43 13.25
N LEU A 415 20.56 -20.64 14.27
CA LEU A 415 21.89 -20.65 14.90
C LEU A 415 22.20 -22.02 15.53
N PHE A 416 21.23 -22.59 16.24
CA PHE A 416 21.37 -23.92 16.82
C PHE A 416 21.57 -25.01 15.74
N THR A 417 20.77 -24.99 14.67
CA THR A 417 20.91 -25.92 13.54
C THR A 417 22.24 -25.74 12.82
N PHE A 418 22.73 -24.51 12.69
CA PHE A 418 24.05 -24.22 12.15
C PHE A 418 25.16 -24.84 13.01
N SER A 419 25.14 -24.63 14.32
CA SER A 419 26.10 -25.25 15.25
C SER A 419 26.03 -26.78 15.22
N LEU A 420 24.83 -27.36 15.17
CA LEU A 420 24.65 -28.81 15.02
C LEU A 420 25.24 -29.32 13.70
N ASN A 421 25.04 -28.60 12.59
CA ASN A 421 25.59 -29.00 11.30
C ASN A 421 27.12 -29.04 11.32
N VAL A 422 27.77 -28.06 11.95
CA VAL A 422 29.23 -28.06 12.13
C VAL A 422 29.71 -29.26 12.95
N LEU A 423 29.01 -29.60 14.04
CA LEU A 423 29.31 -30.80 14.83
C LEU A 423 29.10 -32.09 14.02
N VAL A 424 28.07 -32.15 13.19
CA VAL A 424 27.81 -33.29 12.29
C VAL A 424 28.95 -33.43 11.29
N ILE A 425 29.42 -32.33 10.67
CA ILE A 425 30.57 -32.36 9.75
C ILE A 425 31.81 -32.94 10.44
N ILE A 426 32.16 -32.45 11.63
CA ILE A 426 33.31 -32.96 12.39
C ILE A 426 33.15 -34.47 12.66
N ASN A 427 31.98 -34.90 13.13
CA ASN A 427 31.70 -36.32 13.36
C ASN A 427 31.78 -37.15 12.07
N THR A 428 31.29 -36.64 10.93
CA THR A 428 31.40 -37.36 9.65
C THR A 428 32.84 -37.50 9.18
N VAL A 429 33.70 -36.49 9.40
CA VAL A 429 35.14 -36.60 9.11
C VAL A 429 35.79 -37.67 9.97
N ILE A 430 35.45 -37.73 11.27
CA ILE A 430 35.94 -38.76 12.18
C ILE A 430 35.49 -40.16 11.73
N ILE A 431 34.20 -40.34 11.44
CA ILE A 431 33.64 -41.61 10.95
C ILE A 431 34.32 -42.04 9.64
N THR A 432 34.54 -41.08 8.74
CA THR A 432 35.21 -41.35 7.45
C THR A 432 36.68 -41.71 7.67
N ASN A 433 37.39 -41.06 8.59
CA ASN A 433 38.76 -41.42 8.97
C ASN A 433 38.83 -42.86 9.48
N PHE A 434 37.93 -43.25 10.40
CA PHE A 434 37.88 -44.62 10.93
C PHE A 434 37.53 -45.66 9.84
N TYR A 435 36.63 -45.31 8.92
CA TYR A 435 36.21 -46.20 7.83
C TYR A 435 37.36 -46.56 6.88
N TYR A 436 38.23 -45.60 6.55
CA TYR A 436 39.35 -45.82 5.63
C TYR A 436 40.63 -46.35 6.30
N ARG A 437 40.59 -46.76 7.58
CA ARG A 437 41.75 -47.37 8.24
C ARG A 437 41.99 -48.79 7.73
N THR A 438 43.25 -49.08 7.42
CA THR A 438 43.72 -50.40 6.98
C THR A 438 44.70 -51.00 7.99
N PRO A 439 44.84 -52.35 8.05
CA PRO A 439 45.75 -53.01 9.00
C PRO A 439 47.23 -52.67 8.79
N THR A 440 47.60 -52.17 7.61
CA THR A 440 48.97 -51.72 7.30
C THR A 440 49.31 -50.36 7.90
N THR A 441 48.29 -49.53 8.19
CA THR A 441 48.50 -48.15 8.67
C THR A 441 48.19 -47.98 10.16
N HIS A 442 47.26 -48.76 10.71
CA HIS A 442 46.79 -48.61 12.08
C HIS A 442 46.58 -49.96 12.75
N THR A 443 46.95 -50.06 14.04
CA THR A 443 46.60 -51.20 14.91
C THR A 443 45.37 -50.87 15.74
N MET A 444 44.43 -51.82 15.91
CA MET A 444 43.19 -51.60 16.65
C MET A 444 43.41 -51.77 18.17
N PRO A 445 43.20 -50.74 19.00
CA PRO A 445 43.33 -50.86 20.45
C PRO A 445 42.26 -51.78 21.05
N ALA A 446 42.60 -52.49 22.13
CA ALA A 446 41.69 -53.42 22.79
C ALA A 446 40.41 -52.75 23.34
N TRP A 447 40.52 -51.51 23.82
CA TRP A 447 39.37 -50.76 24.34
C TRP A 447 38.36 -50.39 23.24
N VAL A 448 38.84 -50.05 22.02
CA VAL A 448 37.98 -49.75 20.86
C VAL A 448 37.15 -50.98 20.48
N ARG A 449 37.79 -52.16 20.49
CA ARG A 449 37.15 -53.44 20.21
C ARG A 449 36.04 -53.74 21.22
N GLN A 450 36.27 -53.54 22.51
CA GLN A 450 35.27 -53.79 23.55
C GLN A 450 34.08 -52.82 23.43
N VAL A 451 34.35 -51.52 23.28
CA VAL A 451 33.28 -50.51 23.23
C VAL A 451 32.46 -50.61 21.94
N PHE A 452 33.10 -50.52 20.77
CA PHE A 452 32.39 -50.38 19.49
C PHE A 452 31.94 -51.70 18.86
N LEU A 453 32.56 -52.84 19.20
CA LEU A 453 32.18 -54.15 18.62
C LEU A 453 31.43 -55.07 19.58
N GLN A 454 31.49 -54.85 20.90
CA GLN A 454 30.80 -55.73 21.87
C GLN A 454 29.66 -55.01 22.62
N ILE A 455 29.90 -53.80 23.12
CA ILE A 455 28.92 -53.07 23.95
C ILE A 455 27.92 -52.30 23.08
N LEU A 456 28.41 -51.45 22.17
CA LEU A 456 27.58 -50.54 21.36
C LEU A 456 26.60 -51.25 20.40
N PRO A 457 26.99 -52.32 19.67
CA PRO A 457 26.08 -52.99 18.74
C PRO A 457 24.92 -53.69 19.45
N ARG A 458 25.16 -54.24 20.64
CA ARG A 458 24.10 -54.84 21.49
C ARG A 458 23.11 -53.79 21.99
N PHE A 459 23.59 -52.58 22.30
CA PHE A 459 22.75 -51.47 22.73
C PHE A 459 21.92 -50.87 21.58
N LEU A 460 22.50 -50.75 20.38
CA LEU A 460 21.85 -50.16 19.20
C LEU A 460 21.02 -51.17 18.37
N TRP A 461 20.83 -52.40 18.87
CA TRP A 461 20.17 -53.50 18.15
C TRP A 461 20.72 -53.74 16.73
N LEU A 462 22.04 -53.61 16.56
CA LEU A 462 22.73 -53.97 15.33
C LEU A 462 22.97 -55.48 15.31
N ASP A 463 22.51 -56.16 14.25
CA ASP A 463 22.69 -57.60 14.13
C ASP A 463 24.16 -57.96 13.92
N SER A 464 24.74 -58.63 14.92
CA SER A 464 26.15 -59.04 14.95
C SER A 464 26.47 -60.15 13.94
N SER A 465 25.45 -60.81 13.36
CA SER A 465 25.62 -61.95 12.46
C SER A 465 26.36 -61.61 11.16
N ARG A 466 26.12 -60.42 10.58
CA ARG A 466 26.72 -59.99 9.31
C ARG A 466 28.21 -59.66 9.40
N PHE A 467 28.72 -59.34 10.58
CA PHE A 467 30.16 -59.09 10.77
C PHE A 467 30.95 -60.41 10.71
N SER A 468 30.37 -61.51 11.20
CA SER A 468 31.02 -62.82 11.17
C SER A 468 31.11 -63.39 9.75
N GLU A 469 30.09 -63.15 8.91
CA GLU A 469 30.04 -63.65 7.53
C GLU A 469 31.12 -63.03 6.63
N LYS A 470 31.30 -61.70 6.69
CA LYS A 470 32.37 -61.01 5.92
C LYS A 470 33.77 -61.36 6.42
N GLN A 471 33.92 -61.65 7.71
CA GLN A 471 35.20 -62.06 8.28
C GLN A 471 35.59 -63.46 7.82
N ILE A 472 34.62 -64.37 7.71
CA ILE A 472 34.80 -65.69 7.11
C ILE A 472 35.12 -65.57 5.61
N GLU A 473 34.45 -64.69 4.87
CA GLU A 473 34.70 -64.48 3.44
C GLU A 473 36.10 -63.88 3.19
N TYR A 474 36.57 -62.97 4.05
CA TYR A 474 37.92 -62.41 4.00
C TYR A 474 38.99 -63.46 4.38
N GLU A 475 38.75 -64.25 5.43
CA GLU A 475 39.63 -65.38 5.80
C GLU A 475 39.69 -66.42 4.67
N LEU A 476 38.56 -66.73 4.02
CA LEU A 476 38.50 -67.65 2.88
C LEU A 476 39.29 -67.11 1.67
N SER A 477 39.18 -65.83 1.35
CA SER A 477 39.93 -65.19 0.25
C SER A 477 41.44 -65.11 0.54
N SER A 478 41.84 -64.87 1.79
CA SER A 478 43.25 -64.87 2.20
C SER A 478 43.84 -66.28 2.17
N SER A 479 43.04 -67.30 2.54
CA SER A 479 43.43 -68.71 2.49
C SER A 479 43.63 -69.17 1.05
N ILE A 480 42.76 -68.78 0.12
CA ILE A 480 42.89 -69.08 -1.32
C ILE A 480 44.17 -68.46 -1.89
N ASN A 481 44.48 -67.21 -1.55
CA ASN A 481 45.71 -66.55 -2.01
C ASN A 481 46.99 -67.20 -1.45
N THR A 482 46.95 -67.75 -0.23
CA THR A 482 48.09 -68.52 0.33
C THR A 482 48.24 -69.91 -0.29
N ILE A 483 47.14 -70.56 -0.68
CA ILE A 483 47.18 -71.86 -1.36
C ILE A 483 47.79 -71.70 -2.76
N ASP A 484 47.41 -70.67 -3.52
CA ASP A 484 48.01 -70.38 -4.82
C ASP A 484 49.52 -70.08 -4.74
N GLN A 485 49.99 -69.45 -3.65
CA GLN A 485 51.44 -69.27 -3.42
C GLN A 485 52.17 -70.56 -3.04
N SER A 486 51.53 -71.48 -2.33
CA SER A 486 52.13 -72.78 -1.97
C SER A 486 52.20 -73.76 -3.15
N VAL A 487 51.30 -73.62 -4.14
CA VAL A 487 51.29 -74.43 -5.37
C VAL A 487 52.37 -74.01 -6.37
N ILE A 488 52.91 -72.78 -6.25
CA ILE A 488 53.94 -72.24 -7.16
C ILE A 488 55.39 -72.58 -6.71
N LEU A 489 55.61 -73.14 -5.51
CA LEU A 489 56.96 -73.35 -4.94
C LEU A 489 57.31 -74.79 -4.48
N GLY A 490 56.59 -75.82 -4.94
CA GLY A 490 56.92 -77.22 -4.67
C GLY A 490 56.93 -78.09 -5.93
N ASN A 491 58.11 -78.53 -6.35
CA ASN A 491 58.31 -79.52 -7.41
C ASN A 491 57.52 -80.82 -7.08
N PRO A 492 56.85 -81.46 -8.06
CA PRO A 492 56.04 -82.66 -7.81
C PRO A 492 56.95 -83.87 -7.62
N TYR A 493 56.41 -84.97 -7.08
CA TYR A 493 57.11 -86.21 -6.69
C TYR A 493 57.72 -86.25 -5.29
N HIS A 494 56.87 -86.15 -4.26
CA HIS A 494 56.89 -87.08 -3.12
C HIS A 494 55.63 -86.89 -2.25
N MET A 495 55.09 -88.00 -1.75
CA MET A 495 53.92 -88.11 -0.86
C MET A 495 52.52 -88.09 -1.50
N LEU A 496 52.29 -89.09 -2.35
CA LEU A 496 51.07 -89.89 -2.28
C LEU A 496 51.13 -90.74 -1.00
N THR A 497 50.59 -90.26 0.12
CA THR A 497 49.93 -91.01 1.21
C THR A 497 49.71 -90.07 2.39
N GLU A 498 48.54 -90.13 3.03
CA GLU A 498 48.05 -89.29 4.15
C GLU A 498 47.59 -87.89 3.69
N THR A 499 46.34 -87.74 3.26
CA THR A 499 45.31 -87.11 4.11
C THR A 499 43.91 -87.27 3.48
N THR A 500 43.44 -88.52 3.32
CA THR A 500 42.06 -88.81 2.88
C THR A 500 41.06 -88.96 4.03
N ALA A 501 41.43 -88.60 5.26
CA ALA A 501 40.58 -88.81 6.45
C ALA A 501 39.84 -87.55 6.96
N ASP A 502 40.35 -86.33 6.77
CA ASP A 502 39.74 -85.13 7.39
C ASP A 502 38.66 -84.42 6.54
N ASN A 503 38.66 -84.64 5.22
CA ASN A 503 37.68 -84.00 4.32
C ASN A 503 36.27 -84.62 4.34
N ARG A 504 36.03 -85.69 5.10
CA ARG A 504 34.67 -86.23 5.33
C ARG A 504 33.98 -85.66 6.57
N ARG A 505 34.73 -85.05 7.51
CA ARG A 505 34.16 -84.49 8.75
C ARG A 505 33.58 -83.08 8.61
N ILE A 506 33.97 -82.36 7.57
CA ILE A 506 33.48 -81.00 7.28
C ILE A 506 32.20 -81.04 6.43
N LYS A 507 32.04 -82.05 5.56
CA LYS A 507 30.82 -82.23 4.74
C LYS A 507 29.59 -82.67 5.53
N SER A 508 29.74 -83.25 6.73
CA SER A 508 28.59 -83.68 7.56
C SER A 508 28.08 -82.62 8.54
N LYS A 509 28.70 -81.43 8.61
CA LYS A 509 28.25 -80.31 9.47
C LYS A 509 27.57 -79.17 8.71
N LEU A 510 27.43 -79.31 7.39
CA LEU A 510 26.85 -78.30 6.48
C LEU A 510 25.47 -78.70 5.92
N ILE A 511 24.87 -79.80 6.41
CA ILE A 511 23.53 -80.24 5.99
C ILE A 511 22.47 -80.06 7.10
N ASP A 512 22.85 -79.67 8.33
CA ASP A 512 21.91 -79.54 9.47
C ASP A 512 21.99 -78.18 10.21
N ARG A 513 22.18 -77.07 9.49
CA ARG A 513 21.96 -75.72 10.03
C ARG A 513 21.31 -74.78 9.04
#